data_AF-A0A7V9N2G3-F1
#
_entry.id   AF-A0A7V9N2G3-F1
#
_cell.length_a   1.000
_cell.length_b   1.000
_cell.length_c   1.000
_cell.angle_alpha   90.00
_cell.angle_beta   90.00
_cell.angle_gamma   90.00
#
_symmetry.space_group_name_H-M   'P 1'
#
loop_
_entity.id
_entity.type
_entity.pdbx_description
1 polymer ?
#
loop_
_entity_poly.entity_id
_entity_poly.type
_entity_poly.pdbx_seq_one_letter_code
_entity_poly.pdbx_strand_id
1 'polypeptide(L)'
;MMISQPAIICLEAHWNRLLHRHDVSERIEAPASGAARDDTANAASDVAIAATDESLPAQKQRRVGGESAPTGPLTTAERRARAAALRGLALSRARRFDAAGAAFAEAAKLDPRLDLTRTPAFWKLERAAHEAAIAAYVTVGRDRDAAVLRAQVRSTFRPKALRSRSEPLPNS
;
A
#
# COMPACT_ATOMS: atom_id res chain seq x y z
N MET A 1 -2.12 -0.45 -38.90
CA MET A 1 -3.34 0.07 -38.24
C MET A 1 -2.92 1.12 -37.21
N MET A 2 -3.14 2.41 -37.51
CA MET A 2 -2.77 3.54 -36.65
C MET A 2 -3.93 3.80 -35.69
N ILE A 3 -3.74 3.51 -34.39
CA ILE A 3 -4.70 3.94 -33.37
C ILE A 3 -4.53 5.45 -33.25
N SER A 4 -5.57 6.17 -33.68
CA SER A 4 -5.59 7.63 -33.69
C SER A 4 -5.44 8.18 -32.26
N GLN A 5 -4.57 9.18 -32.08
CA GLN A 5 -4.27 9.82 -30.80
C GLN A 5 -5.45 10.47 -30.02
N PRO A 6 -6.60 10.89 -30.61
CA PRO A 6 -7.62 11.59 -29.82
C PRO A 6 -8.36 10.67 -28.84
N ALA A 7 -8.36 9.34 -29.04
CA ALA A 7 -9.01 8.42 -28.11
C ALA A 7 -8.31 8.37 -26.74
N ILE A 8 -6.99 8.57 -26.71
CA ILE A 8 -6.20 8.60 -25.46
C ILE A 8 -6.46 9.91 -24.70
N ILE A 9 -6.55 11.04 -25.41
CA ILE A 9 -6.82 12.36 -24.81
C ILE A 9 -8.24 12.41 -24.22
N CYS A 10 -9.24 11.81 -24.89
CA CYS A 10 -10.61 11.77 -24.36
C CYS A 10 -10.72 10.94 -23.08
N LEU A 11 -9.95 9.84 -22.98
CA LEU A 11 -9.91 9.02 -21.77
C LEU A 11 -9.25 9.80 -20.62
N GLU A 12 -8.13 10.47 -20.88
CA GLU A 12 -7.40 11.26 -19.89
C GLU A 12 -8.20 12.48 -19.38
N ALA A 13 -8.93 13.17 -20.27
CA ALA A 13 -9.82 14.26 -19.91
C ALA A 13 -11.02 13.79 -19.07
N HIS A 14 -11.58 12.62 -19.38
CA HIS A 14 -12.67 12.03 -18.60
C HIS A 14 -12.20 11.67 -17.18
N TRP A 15 -11.00 11.10 -17.05
CA TRP A 15 -10.38 10.80 -15.75
C TRP A 15 -10.10 12.06 -14.93
N ASN A 16 -9.61 13.13 -15.56
CA ASN A 16 -9.37 14.40 -14.87
C ASN A 16 -10.66 15.05 -14.36
N ARG A 17 -11.75 14.95 -15.14
CA ARG A 17 -13.07 15.48 -14.76
C ARG A 17 -13.70 14.70 -13.61
N LEU A 18 -13.43 13.40 -13.51
CA LEU A 18 -13.89 12.56 -12.41
C LEU A 18 -13.14 12.87 -11.09
N LEU A 19 -11.85 13.19 -11.18
CA LEU A 19 -11.00 13.49 -10.02
C LEU A 19 -11.22 14.91 -9.45
N HIS A 20 -11.52 15.91 -10.29
CA HIS A 20 -11.80 17.28 -9.82
C HIS A 20 -13.22 17.49 -9.29
N ARG A 21 -14.13 16.52 -9.46
CA ARG A 21 -15.52 16.64 -8.98
C ARG A 21 -15.67 16.43 -7.47
N HIS A 22 -14.62 16.00 -6.77
CA HIS A 22 -14.66 15.72 -5.34
C HIS A 22 -14.16 16.87 -4.44
N ASP A 23 -13.77 18.02 -4.99
CA ASP A 23 -13.27 19.16 -4.20
C ASP A 23 -14.37 20.09 -3.65
N VAL A 24 -15.65 19.72 -3.78
CA VAL A 24 -16.81 20.55 -3.35
C VAL A 24 -17.64 19.86 -2.26
N SER A 25 -17.01 19.26 -1.25
CA SER A 25 -17.76 18.70 -0.11
C SER A 25 -17.11 18.84 1.26
N GLU A 26 -16.18 19.78 1.46
CA GLU A 26 -15.80 20.22 2.81
C GLU A 26 -16.12 21.71 3.00
N ARG A 27 -17.42 21.99 3.15
CA ARG A 27 -17.88 23.21 3.81
C ARG A 27 -18.96 22.84 4.81
N ILE A 28 -18.55 22.18 5.89
CA ILE A 28 -19.39 21.98 7.08
C ILE A 28 -18.56 22.28 8.33
N GLU A 29 -18.87 23.46 8.88
CA GLU A 29 -18.91 23.87 10.29
C GLU A 29 -17.78 23.51 11.26
N ALA A 30 -17.10 24.56 11.71
CA ALA A 30 -16.44 24.61 13.00
C ALA A 30 -17.48 24.84 14.12
N PRO A 31 -17.37 24.13 15.26
CA PRO A 31 -17.80 24.68 16.53
C PRO A 31 -16.61 25.02 17.43
N ALA A 32 -16.68 26.23 17.98
CA ALA A 32 -15.70 26.83 18.85
C ALA A 32 -15.66 26.18 20.24
N SER A 33 -14.42 26.08 20.73
CA SER A 33 -13.90 26.08 22.10
C SER A 33 -14.85 26.38 23.26
N GLY A 34 -14.78 25.58 24.33
CA GLY A 34 -15.42 25.82 25.62
C GLY A 34 -14.92 24.92 26.76
N ALA A 35 -13.84 25.36 27.42
CA ALA A 35 -13.54 25.34 28.86
C ALA A 35 -13.51 24.05 29.74
N ALA A 36 -12.44 24.02 30.57
CA ALA A 36 -12.32 23.57 31.99
C ALA A 36 -12.25 22.04 32.30
N ARG A 37 -11.12 21.52 32.84
CA ARG A 37 -10.74 21.32 34.28
C ARG A 37 -11.71 20.37 35.02
N ASP A 38 -11.35 19.42 35.88
CA ASP A 38 -10.14 19.00 36.60
C ASP A 38 -10.41 17.57 37.16
N ASP A 39 -9.35 16.89 37.60
CA ASP A 39 -9.26 15.91 38.71
C ASP A 39 -10.18 14.65 38.78
N THR A 40 -9.56 13.46 38.78
CA THR A 40 -9.28 12.64 39.99
C THR A 40 -8.92 11.18 39.65
N ALA A 41 -8.12 10.58 40.54
CA ALA A 41 -7.50 9.27 40.48
C ALA A 41 -8.41 8.07 40.83
N ASN A 42 -8.09 6.87 40.32
CA ASN A 42 -8.12 5.58 41.04
C ASN A 42 -7.52 4.49 40.12
N ALA A 43 -6.34 3.92 40.38
CA ALA A 43 -6.03 2.84 41.31
C ALA A 43 -6.57 1.45 40.91
N ALA A 44 -5.60 0.54 40.74
CA ALA A 44 -5.62 -0.91 40.98
C ALA A 44 -6.60 -1.79 40.18
N SER A 45 -6.02 -2.71 39.40
CA SER A 45 -6.33 -4.14 39.54
C SER A 45 -5.21 -4.98 38.94
N ASP A 46 -4.39 -5.50 39.86
CA ASP A 46 -3.64 -6.74 39.76
C ASP A 46 -4.62 -7.91 39.58
N VAL A 47 -4.43 -8.75 38.56
CA VAL A 47 -4.76 -10.18 38.64
C VAL A 47 -3.76 -10.96 37.79
N ALA A 48 -2.82 -11.58 38.48
CA ALA A 48 -2.05 -12.72 38.00
C ALA A 48 -2.97 -13.94 37.83
N ILE A 49 -2.84 -14.66 36.72
CA ILE A 49 -3.16 -16.09 36.67
C ILE A 49 -1.99 -16.81 36.00
N ALA A 50 -1.26 -17.55 36.82
CA ALA A 50 -0.39 -18.63 36.39
C ALA A 50 -1.20 -19.93 36.43
N ALA A 51 -1.22 -20.68 35.33
CA ALA A 51 -1.38 -22.14 35.36
C ALA A 51 -0.91 -22.72 34.01
N THR A 52 0.17 -23.49 34.12
CA THR A 52 0.66 -24.58 33.29
C THR A 52 -0.39 -25.35 32.47
N ASP A 53 -0.06 -25.67 31.22
CA ASP A 53 -0.24 -27.02 30.69
C ASP A 53 0.72 -27.32 29.51
N GLU A 54 1.22 -28.54 29.49
CA GLU A 54 2.12 -29.16 28.51
C GLU A 54 1.36 -29.54 27.23
N SER A 55 1.90 -29.28 26.02
CA SER A 55 1.77 -30.22 24.87
C SER A 55 2.43 -29.73 23.56
N LEU A 56 3.62 -30.29 23.28
CA LEU A 56 4.08 -30.94 22.02
C LEU A 56 3.86 -30.22 20.64
N PRO A 57 4.31 -30.79 19.49
CA PRO A 57 5.49 -30.30 18.78
C PRO A 57 5.20 -29.72 17.38
N ALA A 58 6.19 -29.01 16.85
CA ALA A 58 6.48 -28.82 15.43
C ALA A 58 5.33 -29.00 14.41
N GLN A 59 4.68 -27.88 14.03
CA GLN A 59 4.11 -27.75 12.69
C GLN A 59 4.69 -26.53 11.99
N LYS A 60 5.71 -26.82 11.19
CA LYS A 60 6.21 -26.01 10.09
C LYS A 60 5.04 -25.75 9.14
N GLN A 61 4.24 -24.72 9.44
CA GLN A 61 3.18 -24.23 8.56
C GLN A 61 3.85 -23.60 7.34
N ARG A 62 4.22 -24.46 6.38
CA ARG A 62 4.28 -24.14 4.96
C ARG A 62 2.88 -23.69 4.58
N ARG A 63 2.55 -22.42 4.81
CA ARG A 63 1.39 -21.79 4.19
C ARG A 63 1.75 -21.53 2.74
N VAL A 64 1.46 -22.53 1.91
CA VAL A 64 1.18 -22.33 0.49
C VAL A 64 -0.11 -21.50 0.46
N GLY A 65 0.03 -20.17 0.55
CA GLY A 65 -1.07 -19.21 0.50
C GLY A 65 -1.57 -19.03 -0.93
N GLY A 66 -2.03 -20.12 -1.54
CA GLY A 66 -2.88 -20.10 -2.72
C GLY A 66 -4.32 -20.27 -2.30
N GLU A 67 -4.84 -19.36 -1.46
CA GLU A 67 -6.29 -19.30 -1.24
C GLU A 67 -6.92 -18.79 -2.53
N SER A 68 -7.56 -19.72 -3.23
CA SER A 68 -8.44 -19.53 -4.36
C SER A 68 -9.27 -18.26 -4.18
N ALA A 69 -9.13 -17.34 -5.14
CA ALA A 69 -9.97 -16.15 -5.21
C ALA A 69 -11.45 -16.58 -5.13
N PRO A 70 -12.27 -15.96 -4.28
CA PRO A 70 -13.70 -16.22 -4.31
C PRO A 70 -14.22 -15.84 -5.70
N THR A 71 -14.72 -16.81 -6.45
CA THR A 71 -15.34 -16.65 -7.77
C THR A 71 -16.75 -16.01 -7.67
N GLY A 72 -16.92 -15.12 -6.70
CA GLY A 72 -18.13 -14.36 -6.43
C GLY A 72 -17.94 -12.88 -6.77
N PRO A 73 -19.03 -12.11 -6.86
CA PRO A 73 -18.94 -10.67 -7.01
C PRO A 73 -18.15 -10.07 -5.84
N LEU A 74 -17.14 -9.25 -6.16
CA LEU A 74 -16.30 -8.57 -5.16
C LEU A 74 -17.17 -7.84 -4.14
N THR A 75 -16.80 -7.88 -2.87
CA THR A 75 -17.53 -7.14 -1.83
C THR A 75 -17.44 -5.63 -2.06
N THR A 76 -18.37 -4.85 -1.50
CA THR A 76 -18.31 -3.38 -1.59
C THR A 76 -17.00 -2.82 -1.01
N ALA A 77 -16.49 -3.45 0.06
CA ALA A 77 -15.21 -3.09 0.67
C ALA A 77 -14.03 -3.34 -0.28
N GLU A 78 -13.96 -4.52 -0.90
CA GLU A 78 -12.93 -4.87 -1.90
C GLU A 78 -12.95 -3.93 -3.10
N ARG A 79 -14.15 -3.59 -3.62
CA ARG A 79 -14.26 -2.64 -4.73
C ARG A 79 -13.75 -1.26 -4.34
N ARG A 80 -14.09 -0.79 -3.14
CA ARG A 80 -13.61 0.50 -2.61
C ARG A 80 -12.10 0.49 -2.38
N ALA A 81 -11.56 -0.60 -1.86
CA ALA A 81 -10.13 -0.81 -1.66
C ALA A 81 -9.37 -0.76 -3.00
N ARG A 82 -9.86 -1.49 -4.02
CA ARG A 82 -9.28 -1.44 -5.38
C ARG A 82 -9.37 -0.05 -5.99
N ALA A 83 -10.49 0.65 -5.83
CA ALA A 83 -10.62 2.03 -6.29
C ALA A 83 -9.65 2.99 -5.59
N ALA A 84 -9.39 2.80 -4.29
CA ALA A 84 -8.37 3.54 -3.56
C ALA A 84 -6.95 3.22 -4.06
N ALA A 85 -6.64 1.95 -4.32
CA ALA A 85 -5.34 1.54 -4.87
C ALA A 85 -5.09 2.14 -6.27
N LEU A 86 -6.10 2.14 -7.14
CA LEU A 86 -6.00 2.77 -8.47
C LEU A 86 -5.81 4.28 -8.38
N ARG A 87 -6.46 4.95 -7.40
CA ARG A 87 -6.20 6.37 -7.11
C ARG A 87 -4.76 6.60 -6.67
N GLY A 88 -4.22 5.74 -5.79
CA GLY A 88 -2.81 5.78 -5.38
C GLY A 88 -1.84 5.61 -6.56
N LEU A 89 -2.14 4.71 -7.50
CA LEU A 89 -1.37 4.58 -8.74
C LEU A 89 -1.38 5.85 -9.59
N ALA A 90 -2.54 6.48 -9.77
CA ALA A 90 -2.67 7.72 -10.54
C ALA A 90 -1.84 8.85 -9.91
N LEU A 91 -1.92 9.00 -8.58
CA LEU A 91 -1.14 9.99 -7.82
C LEU A 91 0.37 9.72 -7.89
N SER A 92 0.76 8.44 -7.84
CA SER A 92 2.16 8.01 -8.00
C SER A 92 2.72 8.40 -9.36
N ARG A 93 1.92 8.25 -10.44
CA ARG A 93 2.31 8.68 -11.80
C ARG A 93 2.44 10.19 -11.89
N ALA A 94 1.64 10.94 -11.14
CA ALA A 94 1.75 12.39 -11.01
C ALA A 94 2.87 12.84 -10.04
N ARG A 95 3.72 11.93 -9.55
CA ARG A 95 4.77 12.18 -8.55
C ARG A 95 4.29 12.79 -7.22
N ARG A 96 3.00 12.65 -6.90
CA ARG A 96 2.41 13.09 -5.63
C ARG A 96 2.50 11.95 -4.60
N PHE A 97 3.71 11.65 -4.16
CA PHE A 97 3.99 10.43 -3.38
C PHE A 97 3.32 10.41 -1.99
N ASP A 98 3.23 11.55 -1.31
CA ASP A 98 2.57 11.62 0.00
C ASP A 98 1.07 11.31 -0.10
N ALA A 99 0.39 11.92 -1.08
CA ALA A 99 -1.02 11.67 -1.37
C ALA A 99 -1.25 10.23 -1.87
N ALA A 100 -0.32 9.69 -2.66
CA ALA A 100 -0.37 8.30 -3.09
C ALA A 100 -0.27 7.33 -1.90
N GLY A 101 0.64 7.61 -0.96
CA GLY A 101 0.78 6.85 0.28
C GLY A 101 -0.52 6.81 1.08
N ALA A 102 -1.19 7.96 1.25
CA ALA A 102 -2.50 8.02 1.91
C ALA A 102 -3.55 7.16 1.18
N ALA A 103 -3.62 7.23 -0.15
CA ALA A 103 -4.57 6.43 -0.92
C ALA A 103 -4.28 4.91 -0.82
N PHE A 104 -3.00 4.51 -0.79
CA PHE A 104 -2.62 3.11 -0.57
C PHE A 104 -2.92 2.65 0.86
N ALA A 105 -2.75 3.52 1.86
CA ALA A 105 -3.10 3.21 3.24
C ALA A 105 -4.61 2.97 3.38
N GLU A 106 -5.43 3.84 2.77
CA GLU A 106 -6.88 3.65 2.73
C GLU A 106 -7.27 2.33 2.05
N ALA A 107 -6.60 1.98 0.95
CA ALA A 107 -6.82 0.69 0.28
C ALA A 107 -6.49 -0.49 1.20
N ALA A 108 -5.37 -0.43 1.90
CA ALA A 108 -4.91 -1.48 2.81
C ALA A 108 -5.76 -1.62 4.08
N LYS A 109 -6.38 -0.53 4.55
CA LYS A 109 -7.35 -0.54 5.68
C LYS A 109 -8.66 -1.20 5.28
N LEU A 110 -9.16 -0.90 4.08
CA LEU A 110 -10.45 -1.39 3.60
C LEU A 110 -10.42 -2.89 3.28
N ASP A 111 -9.30 -3.39 2.76
CA ASP A 111 -9.12 -4.80 2.43
C ASP A 111 -7.76 -5.30 2.94
N PRO A 112 -7.76 -6.04 4.08
CA PRO A 112 -6.56 -6.65 4.64
C PRO A 112 -5.93 -7.73 3.75
N ARG A 113 -6.67 -8.27 2.76
CA ARG A 113 -6.17 -9.27 1.80
C ARG A 113 -5.72 -8.64 0.48
N LEU A 114 -5.85 -7.32 0.33
CA LEU A 114 -5.40 -6.62 -0.87
C LEU A 114 -3.90 -6.75 -1.04
N ASP A 115 -3.51 -7.12 -2.25
CA ASP A 115 -2.13 -7.18 -2.69
C ASP A 115 -1.89 -6.14 -3.81
N LEU A 116 -1.25 -5.04 -3.44
CA LEU A 116 -0.90 -3.95 -4.37
C LEU A 116 -0.01 -4.43 -5.53
N THR A 117 0.81 -5.48 -5.35
CA THR A 117 1.76 -5.95 -6.36
C THR A 117 1.09 -6.62 -7.55
N ARG A 118 -0.14 -7.10 -7.37
CA ARG A 118 -0.98 -7.69 -8.42
C ARG A 118 -1.71 -6.63 -9.23
N THR A 119 -1.63 -5.37 -8.84
CA THR A 119 -2.27 -4.27 -9.57
C THR A 119 -1.50 -4.01 -10.87
N PRO A 120 -2.19 -3.90 -12.02
CA PRO A 120 -1.52 -3.61 -13.28
C PRO A 120 -0.75 -2.28 -13.20
N ALA A 121 0.39 -2.23 -13.89
CA ALA A 121 1.29 -1.07 -13.94
C ALA A 121 1.95 -0.65 -12.60
N PHE A 122 1.75 -1.39 -11.51
CA PHE A 122 2.40 -1.10 -10.22
C PHE A 122 3.94 -1.07 -10.35
N TRP A 123 4.53 -2.11 -10.96
CA TRP A 123 5.98 -2.19 -11.17
C TRP A 123 6.55 -1.21 -12.21
N LYS A 124 5.68 -0.50 -12.94
CA LYS A 124 6.11 0.56 -13.88
C LYS A 124 6.30 1.91 -13.18
N LEU A 125 5.97 2.00 -11.89
CA LEU A 125 6.15 3.22 -11.10
C LEU A 125 7.62 3.46 -10.75
N GLU A 126 7.92 4.70 -10.38
CA GLU A 126 9.23 5.06 -9.87
C GLU A 126 9.48 4.44 -8.49
N ARG A 127 10.76 4.31 -8.11
CA ARG A 127 11.14 3.76 -6.81
C ARG A 127 10.50 4.53 -5.63
N ALA A 128 10.39 5.85 -5.73
CA ALA A 128 9.78 6.69 -4.70
C ALA A 128 8.31 6.31 -4.41
N ALA A 129 7.54 5.95 -5.44
CA ALA A 129 6.16 5.50 -5.27
C ALA A 129 6.07 4.15 -4.53
N HIS A 130 7.03 3.26 -4.77
CA HIS A 130 7.09 1.98 -4.06
C HIS A 130 7.44 2.18 -2.59
N GLU A 131 8.36 3.10 -2.27
CA GLU A 131 8.67 3.46 -0.87
C GLU A 131 7.45 4.08 -0.17
N ALA A 132 6.67 4.91 -0.86
CA ALA A 132 5.40 5.44 -0.33
C ALA A 132 4.37 4.33 -0.05
N ALA A 133 4.27 3.33 -0.94
CA ALA A 133 3.40 2.16 -0.72
C ALA A 133 3.89 1.29 0.46
N ILE A 134 5.20 1.12 0.63
CA ILE A 134 5.79 0.43 1.80
C ILE A 134 5.43 1.18 3.09
N ALA A 135 5.63 2.51 3.11
CA ALA A 135 5.27 3.33 4.25
C ALA A 135 3.77 3.23 4.59
N ALA A 136 2.91 3.22 3.57
CA ALA A 136 1.48 3.04 3.74
C ALA A 136 1.11 1.73 4.45
N TYR A 137 1.75 0.61 4.10
CA TYR A 137 1.53 -0.66 4.79
C TYR A 137 1.99 -0.62 6.25
N VAL A 138 3.13 0.01 6.54
CA VAL A 138 3.62 0.20 7.92
C VAL A 138 2.63 1.03 8.74
N THR A 139 2.11 2.14 8.19
CA THR A 139 1.13 2.99 8.86
C THR A 139 -0.17 2.26 9.23
N VAL A 140 -0.54 1.23 8.46
CA VAL A 140 -1.74 0.42 8.70
C VAL A 140 -1.44 -0.80 9.60
N GLY A 141 -0.19 -1.01 10.01
CA GLY A 141 0.23 -2.15 10.83
C GLY A 141 0.42 -3.45 10.03
N ARG A 142 0.57 -3.37 8.71
CA ARG A 142 0.83 -4.52 7.82
C ARG A 142 2.34 -4.72 7.58
N ASP A 143 3.10 -4.86 8.65
CA ASP A 143 4.57 -4.91 8.60
C ASP A 143 5.12 -6.08 7.78
N ARG A 144 4.44 -7.23 7.84
CA ARG A 144 4.83 -8.42 7.06
C ARG A 144 4.76 -8.15 5.56
N ASP A 145 3.69 -7.52 5.10
CA ASP A 145 3.50 -7.20 3.69
C ASP A 145 4.44 -6.07 3.26
N ALA A 146 4.68 -5.09 4.13
CA ALA A 146 5.68 -4.06 3.93
C ALA A 146 7.10 -4.65 3.75
N ALA A 147 7.47 -5.65 4.57
CA ALA A 147 8.75 -6.33 4.46
C ALA A 147 8.88 -7.12 3.16
N VAL A 148 7.84 -7.84 2.75
CA VAL A 148 7.80 -8.58 1.47
C VAL A 148 7.93 -7.61 0.29
N LEU A 149 7.14 -6.53 0.29
CA LEU A 149 7.20 -5.50 -0.75
C LEU A 149 8.58 -4.85 -0.80
N ARG A 150 9.17 -4.51 0.35
CA ARG A 150 10.54 -3.95 0.44
C ARG A 150 11.58 -4.91 -0.14
N ALA A 151 11.47 -6.20 0.14
CA ALA A 151 12.37 -7.20 -0.42
C ALA A 151 12.24 -7.29 -1.96
N GLN A 152 11.02 -7.28 -2.47
CA GLN A 152 10.77 -7.29 -3.92
C GLN A 152 11.29 -6.01 -4.60
N VAL A 153 11.03 -4.84 -4.03
CA VAL A 153 11.55 -3.55 -4.55
C VAL A 153 13.07 -3.56 -4.62
N ARG A 154 13.75 -4.06 -3.57
CA ARG A 154 15.22 -4.21 -3.59
C ARG A 154 15.71 -5.15 -4.69
N SER A 155 14.96 -6.22 -4.98
CA SER A 155 15.29 -7.15 -6.07
C SER A 155 15.08 -6.52 -7.45
N THR A 156 13.95 -5.84 -7.65
CA THR A 156 13.58 -5.23 -8.94
C THR A 156 14.49 -4.05 -9.30
N PHE A 157 14.84 -3.21 -8.32
CA PHE A 157 15.68 -2.02 -8.52
C PHE A 157 17.16 -2.27 -8.17
N ARG A 158 17.63 -3.53 -8.24
CA ARG A 158 19.02 -3.86 -7.89
C ARG A 158 19.99 -3.15 -8.84
N PRO A 159 20.99 -2.41 -8.32
CA PRO A 159 22.03 -1.84 -9.17
C PRO A 159 22.80 -2.97 -9.86
N LYS A 160 22.81 -2.96 -11.20
CA LYS A 160 23.58 -3.90 -12.01
C LYS A 160 25.05 -3.57 -11.83
N ALA A 161 25.81 -4.45 -11.19
CA ALA A 161 27.25 -4.29 -11.10
C ALA A 161 27.82 -4.19 -12.51
N LEU A 162 28.43 -3.05 -12.83
CA LEU A 162 29.16 -2.88 -14.08
C LEU A 162 30.29 -3.91 -14.06
N ARG A 163 30.33 -4.82 -15.04
CA ARG A 163 31.48 -5.71 -15.20
C ARG A 163 32.70 -4.82 -15.38
N SER A 164 33.63 -4.89 -14.44
CA SER A 164 34.95 -4.29 -14.61
C SER A 164 35.54 -4.87 -15.89
N ARG A 165 35.82 -4.00 -16.86
CA ARG A 165 36.49 -4.36 -18.11
C ARG A 165 37.77 -5.10 -17.75
N SER A 166 37.81 -6.41 -18.02
CA SER A 166 39.02 -7.21 -17.83
C SER A 166 40.11 -6.62 -18.71
N GLU A 167 41.18 -6.13 -18.10
CA GLU A 167 42.35 -5.60 -18.77
C GLU A 167 43.04 -6.73 -19.55
N PRO A 168 43.29 -6.58 -20.87
CA PRO A 168 43.99 -7.60 -21.62
C PRO A 168 45.46 -7.66 -21.18
N LEU A 169 45.94 -8.86 -20.84
CA LEU A 169 47.31 -9.13 -20.40
C LEU A 169 48.32 -8.64 -21.45
N PRO A 170 49.44 -8.00 -21.03
CA PRO A 170 50.50 -7.62 -21.95
C PRO A 170 51.24 -8.87 -22.46
N ASN A 171 51.28 -9.01 -23.79
CA ASN A 171 52.04 -10.05 -24.48
C ASN A 171 53.53 -9.93 -24.15
N SER A 172 54.15 -11.02 -23.68
CA SER A 172 55.60 -11.21 -23.60
C SER A 172 56.05 -12.14 -24.72
#